data_AF-A0A5B7V5W3-F1
#
_entry.id   AF-A0A5B7V5W3-F1
#
_cell.length_a   1.000
_cell.length_b   1.000
_cell.length_c   1.000
_cell.angle_alpha   90.00
_cell.angle_beta   90.00
_cell.angle_gamma   90.00
#
_symmetry.space_group_name_H-M   'P 1'
#
loop_
_entity.id
_entity.type
_entity.pdbx_description
1 polymer ?
#
loop_
_entity_poly.entity_id
_entity_poly.type
_entity_poly.pdbx_seq_one_letter_code
_entity_poly.pdbx_strand_id
1 'polypeptide(L)'
;MGSWQWNDQQRPTSTVGVRATIGAVTMKDDPQAAQRPYVFVRGLDSKLHVNWWDGKAWHWSAQGSPSGRGVIEKVGAVTVQDGPAAPQRPYAFVIGDDFRLWVNWWDGAKWNWSDQGAPPSRTLSRPLGVTTVRDTPDAFTRPYAFVITDDSRVWVNWWDGAKWNWSDQGAPSGQPVKKGAGVISVQDNPNAVERPYAFVQGYDSKLYVNWWDGAKWNWSDQGAPGGRLILDSVGAITMKDDPGAFTRPYVFVIGDDSKLYVNWWDGNKWNWAAQGTPAGRVAERPGEAITVQDNPSASQRPYAFVITDDSDLWVNWWSLP
;
A
#
# COMPACT_ATOMS: atom_id res chain seq x y z
N MET A 1 31.40 -6.22 -4.43
CA MET A 1 30.12 -5.89 -5.09
C MET A 1 29.24 -7.12 -5.02
N GLY A 2 27.96 -6.97 -4.64
CA GLY A 2 27.00 -8.07 -4.75
C GLY A 2 26.68 -8.35 -6.22
N SER A 3 26.17 -9.55 -6.52
CA SER A 3 25.62 -9.90 -7.82
C SER A 3 24.13 -10.20 -7.66
N TRP A 4 23.33 -9.85 -8.67
CA TRP A 4 21.92 -10.25 -8.71
C TRP A 4 21.84 -11.75 -8.89
N GLN A 5 20.94 -12.38 -8.12
CA GLN A 5 20.72 -13.81 -8.14
C GLN A 5 19.24 -14.06 -8.37
N TRP A 6 18.93 -14.92 -9.34
CA TRP A 6 17.61 -15.49 -9.49
C TRP A 6 17.53 -16.76 -8.67
N ASN A 7 16.51 -16.85 -7.81
CA ASN A 7 16.19 -18.08 -7.11
C ASN A 7 14.74 -18.44 -7.41
N ASP A 8 14.52 -19.65 -7.95
CA ASP A 8 13.18 -20.20 -8.08
C ASP A 8 12.65 -20.51 -6.68
N GLN A 9 11.64 -19.76 -6.24
CA GLN A 9 10.98 -19.97 -4.97
C GLN A 9 9.99 -21.14 -5.01
N GLN A 10 9.89 -21.82 -6.15
CA GLN A 10 8.95 -22.91 -6.39
C GLN A 10 7.50 -22.43 -6.16
N ARG A 11 6.69 -23.28 -5.54
CA ARG A 11 5.26 -23.09 -5.35
C ARG A 11 4.89 -23.34 -3.88
N PRO A 12 3.81 -22.71 -3.38
CA PRO A 12 3.38 -22.86 -1.99
C PRO A 12 3.26 -24.30 -1.50
N THR A 13 2.80 -25.21 -2.37
CA THR A 13 2.74 -26.65 -2.10
C THR A 13 3.10 -27.43 -3.36
N SER A 14 3.24 -28.76 -3.26
CA SER A 14 3.47 -29.65 -4.41
C SER A 14 2.33 -29.71 -5.44
N THR A 15 1.22 -29.01 -5.24
CA THR A 15 0.09 -28.99 -6.19
C THR A 15 -0.50 -27.60 -6.43
N VAL A 16 -0.22 -26.63 -5.56
CA VAL A 16 -0.82 -25.28 -5.63
C VAL A 16 0.22 -24.27 -6.10
N GLY A 17 0.00 -23.66 -7.27
CA GLY A 17 0.79 -22.53 -7.76
C GLY A 17 0.33 -21.18 -7.23
N VAL A 18 1.15 -20.15 -7.44
CA VAL A 18 0.82 -18.76 -7.12
C VAL A 18 -0.11 -18.17 -8.19
N ARG A 19 -1.18 -17.48 -7.75
CA ARG A 19 -2.12 -16.79 -8.65
C ARG A 19 -1.90 -15.29 -8.68
N ALA A 20 -1.69 -14.67 -7.53
CA ALA A 20 -1.51 -13.22 -7.40
C ALA A 20 -0.81 -12.86 -6.09
N THR A 21 -0.06 -11.76 -6.10
CA THR A 21 0.54 -11.19 -4.88
C THR A 21 -0.53 -10.47 -4.05
N ILE A 22 -0.47 -10.64 -2.73
CA ILE A 22 -1.25 -9.86 -1.76
C ILE A 22 -0.46 -8.64 -1.30
N GLY A 23 0.81 -8.84 -0.92
CA GLY A 23 1.72 -7.77 -0.53
C GLY A 23 3.07 -8.33 -0.08
N ALA A 24 4.09 -7.48 -0.07
CA ALA A 24 5.41 -7.80 0.44
C ALA A 24 5.79 -6.83 1.55
N VAL A 25 6.43 -7.34 2.59
CA VAL A 25 6.89 -6.56 3.74
C VAL A 25 8.25 -7.04 4.19
N THR A 26 8.96 -6.19 4.91
CA THR A 26 10.19 -6.58 5.62
C THR A 26 9.98 -6.47 7.11
N MET A 27 10.59 -7.40 7.85
CA MET A 27 10.44 -7.52 9.29
C MET A 27 11.82 -7.59 9.95
N LYS A 28 11.91 -7.10 11.19
CA LYS A 28 13.02 -7.36 12.10
C LYS A 28 12.52 -8.08 13.34
N ASP A 29 13.22 -9.12 13.75
CA ASP A 29 12.91 -9.87 14.97
C ASP A 29 13.29 -9.05 16.23
N ASP A 30 14.28 -8.17 16.12
CA ASP A 30 14.69 -7.20 17.13
C ASP A 30 15.40 -5.99 16.43
N PRO A 31 15.69 -4.87 17.13
CA PRO A 31 16.27 -3.68 16.49
C PRO A 31 17.60 -3.91 15.76
N GLN A 32 18.42 -4.85 16.25
CA GLN A 32 19.75 -5.18 15.73
C GLN A 32 19.69 -6.28 14.66
N ALA A 33 18.59 -7.03 14.56
CA ALA A 33 18.39 -8.05 13.56
C ALA A 33 18.44 -7.48 12.13
N ALA A 34 18.94 -8.30 11.20
CA ALA A 34 18.80 -8.06 9.78
C ALA A 34 17.32 -8.07 9.37
N GLN A 35 16.96 -7.23 8.41
CA GLN A 35 15.62 -7.26 7.83
C GLN A 35 15.39 -8.55 7.05
N ARG A 36 14.21 -9.12 7.19
CA ARG A 36 13.77 -10.36 6.53
C ARG A 36 12.54 -10.08 5.67
N PRO A 37 12.56 -10.42 4.38
CA PRO A 37 11.41 -10.28 3.50
C PRO A 37 10.35 -11.37 3.77
N TYR A 38 9.10 -10.94 3.65
CA TYR A 38 7.89 -11.78 3.61
C TYR A 38 7.08 -11.36 2.37
N VAL A 39 6.61 -12.33 1.60
CA VAL A 39 5.70 -12.11 0.48
C VAL A 39 4.46 -12.95 0.66
N PHE A 40 3.32 -12.28 0.77
CA PHE A 40 2.00 -12.89 0.84
C PHE A 40 1.43 -13.03 -0.56
N VAL A 41 0.86 -14.20 -0.84
CA VAL A 41 0.26 -14.51 -2.14
C VAL A 41 -1.05 -15.25 -1.97
N ARG A 42 -1.94 -15.04 -2.94
CA ARG A 42 -3.07 -15.93 -3.17
C ARG A 42 -2.65 -17.08 -4.07
N GLY A 43 -2.90 -18.30 -3.64
CA GLY A 43 -2.70 -19.50 -4.45
C GLY A 43 -3.82 -19.70 -5.49
N LEU A 44 -3.60 -20.62 -6.43
CA LEU A 44 -4.64 -21.06 -7.37
C LEU A 44 -5.85 -21.74 -6.68
N ASP A 45 -5.66 -22.16 -5.43
CA ASP A 45 -6.68 -22.69 -4.53
C ASP A 45 -7.51 -21.60 -3.82
N SER A 46 -7.29 -20.33 -4.16
CA SER A 46 -7.89 -19.15 -3.51
C SER A 46 -7.56 -19.05 -2.01
N LYS A 47 -6.45 -19.63 -1.56
CA LYS A 47 -5.99 -19.52 -0.16
C LYS A 47 -4.82 -18.57 -0.04
N LEU A 48 -4.60 -18.06 1.17
CA LEU A 48 -3.42 -17.26 1.48
C LEU A 48 -2.23 -18.18 1.76
N HIS A 49 -1.09 -17.84 1.19
CA HIS A 49 0.21 -18.46 1.47
C HIS A 49 1.23 -17.36 1.69
N VAL A 50 2.26 -17.64 2.49
CA VAL A 50 3.38 -16.72 2.71
C VAL A 50 4.70 -17.41 2.40
N ASN A 51 5.56 -16.72 1.66
CA ASN A 51 6.95 -17.10 1.45
C ASN A 51 7.85 -16.12 2.20
N TRP A 52 8.82 -16.62 2.98
CA TRP A 52 9.64 -15.76 3.82
C TRP A 52 11.06 -16.31 4.01
N TRP A 53 11.99 -15.42 4.33
CA TRP A 53 13.39 -15.74 4.56
C TRP A 53 13.71 -15.76 6.06
N ASP A 54 14.23 -16.87 6.57
CA ASP A 54 14.57 -17.03 7.99
C ASP A 54 16.01 -16.62 8.36
N GLY A 55 16.76 -16.04 7.42
CA GLY A 55 18.19 -15.77 7.55
C GLY A 55 19.10 -16.84 6.93
N LYS A 56 18.56 -18.01 6.59
CA LYS A 56 19.31 -19.17 6.06
C LYS A 56 18.64 -19.84 4.86
N ALA A 57 17.31 -19.92 4.85
CA ALA A 57 16.51 -20.56 3.82
C ALA A 57 15.17 -19.83 3.61
N TRP A 58 14.61 -20.04 2.42
CA TRP A 58 13.25 -19.61 2.10
C TRP A 58 12.25 -20.68 2.52
N HIS A 59 11.13 -20.25 3.07
CA HIS A 59 10.08 -21.13 3.59
C HIS A 59 8.73 -20.74 3.04
N TRP A 60 7.93 -21.74 2.68
CA TRP A 60 6.50 -21.57 2.43
C TRP A 60 5.69 -21.97 3.66
N SER A 61 4.65 -21.19 3.96
CA SER A 61 3.66 -21.53 4.97
C SER A 61 2.26 -21.27 4.44
N ALA A 62 1.43 -22.31 4.43
CA ALA A 62 0.02 -22.21 4.06
C ALA A 62 -0.77 -21.56 5.20
N GLN A 63 -1.30 -20.37 4.96
CA GLN A 63 -2.17 -19.66 5.91
C GLN A 63 -3.63 -20.10 5.77
N GLY A 64 -3.95 -20.77 4.66
CA GLY A 64 -5.26 -21.35 4.42
C GLY A 64 -6.31 -20.31 4.07
N SER A 65 -7.55 -20.60 4.45
CA SER A 65 -8.72 -19.78 4.19
C SER A 65 -9.26 -19.20 5.50
N PRO A 66 -9.54 -17.90 5.58
CA PRO A 66 -10.26 -17.35 6.73
C PRO A 66 -11.63 -18.01 6.84
N SER A 67 -11.88 -18.78 7.91
CA SER A 67 -13.17 -19.46 8.15
C SER A 67 -13.70 -20.27 6.94
N GLY A 68 -12.80 -20.87 6.16
CA GLY A 68 -13.16 -21.65 4.96
C GLY A 68 -13.53 -20.82 3.72
N ARG A 69 -13.39 -19.49 3.78
CA ARG A 69 -13.67 -18.55 2.68
C ARG A 69 -12.48 -18.43 1.72
N GLY A 70 -12.75 -18.35 0.42
CA GLY A 70 -11.73 -18.05 -0.58
C GLY A 70 -11.30 -16.59 -0.51
N VAL A 71 -10.01 -16.33 -0.70
CA VAL A 71 -9.47 -14.97 -0.90
C VAL A 71 -9.77 -14.53 -2.34
N ILE A 72 -10.47 -13.41 -2.51
CA ILE A 72 -10.84 -12.90 -3.84
C ILE A 72 -10.06 -11.65 -4.25
N GLU A 73 -9.72 -10.77 -3.32
CA GLU A 73 -8.97 -9.54 -3.61
C GLU A 73 -7.90 -9.27 -2.55
N LYS A 74 -6.80 -8.63 -2.98
CA LYS A 74 -5.76 -8.12 -2.08
C LYS A 74 -6.18 -6.77 -1.54
N VAL A 75 -5.99 -6.49 -0.25
CA VAL A 75 -6.02 -5.11 0.27
C VAL A 75 -4.59 -4.62 0.50
N GLY A 76 -3.73 -5.49 1.03
CA GLY A 76 -2.28 -5.29 1.08
C GLY A 76 -1.66 -5.90 2.34
N ALA A 77 -0.37 -5.65 2.55
CA ALA A 77 0.35 -6.11 3.74
C ALA A 77 1.14 -4.97 4.38
N VAL A 78 1.27 -5.00 5.71
CA VAL A 78 2.04 -4.03 6.49
C VAL A 78 2.82 -4.70 7.61
N THR A 79 3.91 -4.05 8.00
CA THR A 79 4.71 -4.39 9.18
C THR A 79 4.23 -3.58 10.37
N VAL A 80 3.87 -4.25 11.46
CA VAL A 80 3.43 -3.63 12.72
C VAL A 80 4.46 -3.89 13.83
N GLN A 81 4.61 -2.97 14.77
CA GLN A 81 5.54 -3.05 15.90
C GLN A 81 4.93 -2.41 17.15
N ASP A 82 5.09 -3.03 18.33
CA ASP A 82 4.58 -2.50 19.62
C ASP A 82 5.34 -1.29 20.16
N GLY A 83 6.57 -1.13 19.71
CA GLY A 83 7.45 -0.01 20.04
C GLY A 83 8.85 -0.27 19.49
N PRO A 84 9.78 0.69 19.57
CA PRO A 84 11.06 0.63 18.86
C PRO A 84 11.91 -0.61 19.15
N ALA A 85 11.79 -1.16 20.36
CA ALA A 85 12.53 -2.35 20.80
C ALA A 85 11.77 -3.67 20.59
N ALA A 86 10.48 -3.63 20.22
CA ALA A 86 9.67 -4.83 20.07
C ALA A 86 9.94 -5.54 18.74
N PRO A 87 9.76 -6.87 18.66
CA PRO A 87 9.74 -7.57 17.38
C PRO A 87 8.69 -6.99 16.45
N GLN A 88 9.02 -6.90 15.17
CA GLN A 88 8.07 -6.50 14.16
C GLN A 88 7.22 -7.72 13.73
N ARG A 89 5.93 -7.52 13.45
CA ARG A 89 4.98 -8.56 13.04
C ARG A 89 4.26 -8.21 11.73
N PRO A 90 4.18 -9.12 10.75
CA PRO A 90 3.48 -8.85 9.50
C PRO A 90 1.96 -9.03 9.64
N TYR A 91 1.21 -8.19 8.92
CA TYR A 91 -0.24 -8.26 8.79
C TYR A 91 -0.58 -8.26 7.29
N ALA A 92 -1.45 -9.17 6.86
CA ALA A 92 -1.95 -9.26 5.49
C ALA A 92 -3.48 -9.13 5.50
N PHE A 93 -3.98 -8.14 4.76
CA PHE A 93 -5.40 -7.82 4.63
C PHE A 93 -5.92 -8.25 3.27
N VAL A 94 -7.06 -8.93 3.28
CA VAL A 94 -7.70 -9.49 2.09
C VAL A 94 -9.21 -9.35 2.14
N ILE A 95 -9.85 -9.38 0.98
CA ILE A 95 -11.31 -9.52 0.87
C ILE A 95 -11.62 -10.99 0.56
N GLY A 96 -12.52 -11.57 1.36
CA GLY A 96 -13.03 -12.93 1.18
C GLY A 96 -14.16 -13.01 0.15
N ASP A 97 -14.50 -14.22 -0.31
CA ASP A 97 -15.64 -14.49 -1.19
C ASP A 97 -17.02 -14.18 -0.56
N ASP A 98 -17.03 -13.88 0.74
CA ASP A 98 -18.16 -13.34 1.50
C ASP A 98 -18.20 -11.80 1.51
N PHE A 99 -17.33 -11.14 0.73
CA PHE A 99 -17.21 -9.68 0.63
C PHE A 99 -16.91 -8.99 1.97
N ARG A 100 -16.21 -9.69 2.87
CA ARG A 100 -15.75 -9.17 4.18
C ARG A 100 -14.24 -8.96 4.18
N LEU A 101 -13.78 -8.07 5.04
CA LEU A 101 -12.37 -7.83 5.30
C LEU A 101 -11.86 -8.87 6.29
N TRP A 102 -10.77 -9.52 5.94
CA TRP A 102 -10.07 -10.46 6.81
C TRP A 102 -8.62 -10.02 6.97
N VAL A 103 -8.07 -10.25 8.18
CA VAL A 103 -6.65 -10.03 8.45
C VAL A 103 -6.00 -11.31 8.94
N ASN A 104 -4.89 -11.68 8.29
CA ASN A 104 -3.97 -12.72 8.75
C ASN A 104 -2.73 -12.06 9.33
N TRP A 105 -2.32 -12.47 10.53
CA TRP A 105 -1.21 -11.81 11.23
C TRP A 105 -0.46 -12.78 12.13
N TRP A 106 0.81 -12.49 12.36
CA TRP A 106 1.68 -13.26 13.26
C TRP A 106 1.69 -12.63 14.66
N ASP A 107 1.44 -13.42 15.70
CA ASP A 107 1.42 -12.93 17.09
C ASP A 107 2.76 -13.05 17.82
N GLY A 108 3.80 -13.60 17.16
CA GLY A 108 5.08 -13.95 17.79
C GLY A 108 5.25 -15.46 17.98
N ALA A 109 4.16 -16.23 17.97
CA ALA A 109 4.17 -17.68 18.19
C ALA A 109 3.36 -18.46 17.15
N LYS A 110 2.26 -17.90 16.64
CA LYS A 110 1.40 -18.51 15.62
C LYS A 110 0.76 -17.46 14.70
N TRP A 111 0.30 -17.95 13.56
CA TRP A 111 -0.53 -17.18 12.65
C TRP A 111 -1.99 -17.20 13.11
N ASN A 112 -2.64 -16.05 13.02
CA ASN A 112 -4.03 -15.87 13.40
C ASN A 112 -4.82 -15.28 12.23
N TRP A 113 -6.09 -15.67 12.12
CA TRP A 113 -7.07 -15.00 11.28
C TRP A 113 -8.07 -14.25 12.15
N SER A 114 -8.49 -13.07 11.71
CA SER A 114 -9.57 -12.33 12.36
C SER A 114 -10.52 -11.74 11.31
N ASP A 115 -11.81 -12.00 11.49
CA ASP A 115 -12.91 -11.41 10.70
C ASP A 115 -13.08 -9.96 11.13
N GLN A 116 -12.82 -9.02 10.23
CA GLN A 116 -13.11 -7.60 10.46
C GLN A 116 -14.53 -7.23 10.01
N GLY A 117 -15.23 -8.16 9.37
CA GLY A 117 -16.56 -7.94 8.83
C GLY A 117 -16.57 -7.04 7.61
N ALA A 118 -17.72 -6.42 7.40
CA ALA A 118 -17.90 -5.32 6.47
C ALA A 118 -18.66 -4.20 7.20
N PRO A 119 -18.61 -2.96 6.70
CA PRO A 119 -19.44 -1.88 7.23
C PRO A 119 -20.94 -2.26 7.27
N PRO A 120 -21.72 -1.72 8.22
CA PRO A 120 -23.13 -2.07 8.39
C PRO A 120 -23.93 -1.93 7.08
N SER A 121 -24.65 -3.00 6.71
CA SER A 121 -25.47 -3.06 5.49
C SER A 121 -24.72 -2.80 4.17
N ARG A 122 -23.40 -3.01 4.16
CA ARG A 122 -22.54 -2.89 2.98
C ARG A 122 -21.79 -4.16 2.71
N THR A 123 -21.33 -4.30 1.48
CA THR A 123 -20.36 -5.32 1.08
C THR A 123 -19.11 -4.65 0.54
N LEU A 124 -17.95 -5.29 0.73
CA LEU A 124 -16.70 -4.77 0.16
C LEU A 124 -16.65 -5.12 -1.32
N SER A 125 -16.49 -4.11 -2.17
CA SER A 125 -16.51 -4.28 -3.62
C SER A 125 -15.13 -4.19 -4.25
N ARG A 126 -14.26 -3.30 -3.74
CA ARG A 126 -12.87 -3.17 -4.22
C ARG A 126 -11.90 -2.87 -3.07
N PRO A 127 -10.62 -3.26 -3.20
CA PRO A 127 -9.59 -2.82 -2.28
C PRO A 127 -9.17 -1.35 -2.54
N LEU A 128 -8.61 -0.72 -1.52
CA LEU A 128 -7.92 0.58 -1.65
C LEU A 128 -6.43 0.49 -1.31
N GLY A 129 -6.12 -0.08 -0.14
CA GLY A 129 -4.75 -0.20 0.34
C GLY A 129 -4.67 -0.26 1.85
N VAL A 130 -3.45 -0.43 2.37
CA VAL A 130 -3.15 -0.45 3.81
C VAL A 130 -1.95 0.45 4.10
N THR A 131 -1.92 1.01 5.31
CA THR A 131 -0.75 1.71 5.86
C THR A 131 -0.67 1.46 7.36
N THR A 132 0.44 1.84 7.96
CA THR A 132 0.54 1.99 9.42
C THR A 132 0.59 3.45 9.81
N VAL A 133 0.19 3.71 11.06
CA VAL A 133 0.22 5.03 11.70
C VAL A 133 0.73 4.87 13.12
N ARG A 134 1.70 5.67 13.55
CA ARG A 134 2.12 5.80 14.96
C ARG A 134 1.87 7.21 15.50
N ASP A 135 1.52 7.30 16.79
CA ASP A 135 1.26 8.59 17.45
C ASP A 135 2.54 9.33 17.86
N THR A 136 3.57 8.57 18.23
CA THR A 136 4.90 9.07 18.59
C THR A 136 5.96 8.07 18.09
N PRO A 137 7.26 8.43 18.10
CA PRO A 137 8.34 7.50 17.72
C PRO A 137 8.34 6.20 18.54
N ASP A 138 7.89 6.27 19.80
CA ASP A 138 7.90 5.15 20.74
C ASP A 138 6.56 4.39 20.82
N ALA A 139 5.54 4.86 20.11
CA ALA A 139 4.21 4.25 20.13
C ALA A 139 4.16 2.98 19.26
N PHE A 140 3.17 2.13 19.57
CA PHE A 140 2.76 1.04 18.68
C PHE A 140 2.31 1.60 17.32
N THR A 141 2.71 0.93 16.24
CA THR A 141 2.25 1.24 14.88
C THR A 141 0.89 0.59 14.62
N ARG A 142 -0.15 1.38 14.46
CA ARG A 142 -1.51 0.90 14.17
C ARG A 142 -1.70 0.61 12.69
N PRO A 143 -2.18 -0.57 12.29
CA PRO A 143 -2.57 -0.83 10.92
C PRO A 143 -3.92 -0.14 10.59
N TYR A 144 -3.99 0.41 9.38
CA TYR A 144 -5.17 1.00 8.76
C TYR A 144 -5.40 0.29 7.43
N ALA A 145 -6.58 -0.27 7.22
CA ALA A 145 -7.01 -0.88 5.97
C ALA A 145 -8.16 -0.07 5.37
N PHE A 146 -7.95 0.43 4.16
CA PHE A 146 -8.97 1.15 3.42
C PHE A 146 -9.53 0.28 2.31
N VAL A 147 -10.85 0.36 2.14
CA VAL A 147 -11.63 -0.42 1.19
C VAL A 147 -12.74 0.43 0.60
N ILE A 148 -13.26 -0.02 -0.54
CA ILE A 148 -14.40 0.62 -1.20
C ILE A 148 -15.60 -0.32 -1.13
N THR A 149 -16.74 0.20 -0.69
CA THR A 149 -18.00 -0.54 -0.59
C THR A 149 -18.78 -0.55 -1.91
N ASP A 150 -19.82 -1.37 -2.00
CA ASP A 150 -20.72 -1.50 -3.14
C ASP A 150 -21.39 -0.19 -3.57
N ASP A 151 -21.59 0.74 -2.64
CA ASP A 151 -22.07 2.11 -2.90
C ASP A 151 -20.97 3.10 -3.34
N SER A 152 -19.77 2.59 -3.66
CA SER A 152 -18.62 3.39 -4.13
C SER A 152 -18.14 4.46 -3.15
N ARG A 153 -18.19 4.15 -1.85
CA ARG A 153 -17.67 4.98 -0.76
C ARG A 153 -16.45 4.34 -0.11
N VAL A 154 -15.57 5.16 0.44
CA VAL A 154 -14.38 4.72 1.17
C VAL A 154 -14.72 4.47 2.61
N TRP A 155 -14.28 3.32 3.11
CA TRP A 155 -14.30 2.97 4.52
C TRP A 155 -12.90 2.65 4.98
N VAL A 156 -12.63 2.95 6.26
CA VAL A 156 -11.38 2.56 6.92
C VAL A 156 -11.69 1.65 8.09
N ASN A 157 -10.94 0.55 8.18
CA ASN A 157 -10.87 -0.33 9.33
C ASN A 157 -9.49 -0.17 9.98
N TRP A 158 -9.44 0.12 11.29
CA TRP A 158 -8.17 0.33 11.98
C TRP A 158 -8.20 -0.21 13.40
N TRP A 159 -7.03 -0.56 13.91
CA TRP A 159 -6.84 -0.96 15.30
C TRP A 159 -6.50 0.26 16.17
N ASP A 160 -7.25 0.48 17.25
CA ASP A 160 -7.03 1.60 18.17
C ASP A 160 -6.10 1.29 19.36
N GLY A 161 -5.61 0.05 19.45
CA GLY A 161 -4.86 -0.45 20.61
C GLY A 161 -5.64 -1.47 21.44
N ALA A 162 -6.96 -1.46 21.35
CA ALA A 162 -7.84 -2.35 22.12
C ALA A 162 -8.88 -3.09 21.25
N LYS A 163 -9.37 -2.46 20.19
CA LYS A 163 -10.35 -3.03 19.26
C LYS A 163 -10.18 -2.50 17.84
N TRP A 164 -10.78 -3.24 16.91
CA TRP A 164 -10.95 -2.79 15.54
C TRP A 164 -12.16 -1.89 15.42
N ASN A 165 -12.02 -0.83 14.65
CA ASN A 165 -13.08 0.16 14.41
C ASN A 165 -13.31 0.32 12.90
N TRP A 166 -14.54 0.66 12.54
CA TRP A 166 -14.92 1.05 11.19
C TRP A 166 -15.38 2.51 11.18
N SER A 167 -15.05 3.24 10.11
CA SER A 167 -15.51 4.62 9.91
C SER A 167 -15.77 4.87 8.43
N ASP A 168 -16.97 5.39 8.15
CA ASP A 168 -17.39 5.85 6.83
C ASP A 168 -16.63 7.14 6.49
N GLN A 169 -15.82 7.10 5.44
CA GLN A 169 -15.16 8.29 4.91
C GLN A 169 -16.01 8.94 3.81
N GLY A 170 -17.08 8.28 3.39
CA GLY A 170 -17.94 8.71 2.32
C GLY A 170 -17.23 8.68 0.97
N ALA A 171 -17.52 9.67 0.15
CA ALA A 171 -16.88 9.86 -1.13
C ALA A 171 -16.60 11.38 -1.28
N PRO A 172 -15.69 11.78 -2.17
CA PRO A 172 -15.55 13.20 -2.51
C PRO A 172 -16.91 13.78 -2.93
N SER A 173 -17.12 15.08 -2.70
CA SER A 173 -18.43 15.73 -2.84
C SER A 173 -19.09 15.43 -4.19
N GLY A 174 -20.16 14.62 -4.16
CA GLY A 174 -20.93 14.23 -5.35
C GLY A 174 -20.22 13.26 -6.30
N GLN A 175 -19.05 12.74 -5.96
CA GLN A 175 -18.22 11.94 -6.86
C GLN A 175 -17.99 10.53 -6.31
N PRO A 176 -18.77 9.52 -6.76
CA PRO A 176 -18.53 8.14 -6.35
C PRO A 176 -17.12 7.69 -6.75
N VAL A 177 -16.49 6.90 -5.88
CA VAL A 177 -15.15 6.38 -6.11
C VAL A 177 -15.22 5.26 -7.14
N LYS A 178 -14.27 5.23 -8.09
CA LYS A 178 -14.10 4.20 -9.13
C LYS A 178 -13.03 3.17 -8.79
N LYS A 179 -11.90 3.58 -8.23
CA LYS A 179 -10.84 2.68 -7.71
C LYS A 179 -9.88 3.40 -6.77
N GLY A 180 -9.07 2.64 -6.04
CA GLY A 180 -7.97 3.19 -5.24
C GLY A 180 -6.74 3.51 -6.10
N ALA A 181 -5.99 4.51 -5.66
CA ALA A 181 -4.69 4.89 -6.22
C ALA A 181 -3.51 4.64 -5.26
N GLY A 182 -3.80 4.40 -3.98
CA GLY A 182 -2.82 4.03 -2.97
C GLY A 182 -3.17 4.59 -1.59
N VAL A 183 -2.56 4.00 -0.56
CA VAL A 183 -2.69 4.45 0.83
C VAL A 183 -1.31 4.56 1.42
N ILE A 184 -1.04 5.65 2.12
CA ILE A 184 0.24 5.92 2.78
C ILE A 184 0.00 6.64 4.11
N SER A 185 1.05 6.79 4.91
CA SER A 185 1.07 7.70 6.05
C SER A 185 2.09 8.81 5.85
N VAL A 186 1.79 9.98 6.40
CA VAL A 186 2.68 11.14 6.40
C VAL A 186 2.79 11.72 7.81
N GLN A 187 3.84 12.48 8.10
CA GLN A 187 4.11 13.10 9.39
C GLN A 187 4.75 14.48 9.20
N ASP A 188 4.37 15.43 10.04
CA ASP A 188 4.84 16.82 9.93
C ASP A 188 6.29 17.01 10.36
N ASN A 189 6.86 16.05 11.10
CA ASN A 189 8.28 15.94 11.44
C ASN A 189 8.54 14.54 12.05
N PRO A 190 9.81 14.15 12.33
CA PRO A 190 10.17 12.83 12.85
C PRO A 190 9.51 12.42 14.17
N ASN A 191 9.05 13.38 14.97
CA ASN A 191 8.45 13.16 16.28
C ASN A 191 6.93 13.41 16.27
N ALA A 192 6.35 13.81 15.14
CA ALA A 192 4.93 14.06 15.01
C ALA A 192 4.14 12.75 14.87
N VAL A 193 2.84 12.85 15.17
CA VAL A 193 1.87 11.81 14.81
C VAL A 193 1.86 11.59 13.31
N GLU A 194 1.89 10.33 12.90
CA GLU A 194 1.62 9.95 11.51
C GLU A 194 0.12 10.09 11.21
N ARG A 195 -0.20 10.37 9.96
CA ARG A 195 -1.57 10.60 9.50
C ARG A 195 -1.78 9.83 8.20
N PRO A 196 -2.85 9.02 8.10
CA PRO A 196 -3.12 8.26 6.90
C PRO A 196 -3.70 9.15 5.80
N TYR A 197 -3.28 8.87 4.57
CA TYR A 197 -3.75 9.49 3.34
C TYR A 197 -4.19 8.37 2.40
N ALA A 198 -5.42 8.47 1.89
CA ALA A 198 -6.04 7.52 0.99
C ALA A 198 -6.35 8.21 -0.34
N PHE A 199 -5.66 7.80 -1.39
CA PHE A 199 -5.81 8.36 -2.73
C PHE A 199 -6.74 7.49 -3.55
N VAL A 200 -7.68 8.13 -4.23
CA VAL A 200 -8.73 7.44 -4.99
C VAL A 200 -8.95 8.13 -6.33
N GLN A 201 -9.43 7.35 -7.29
CA GLN A 201 -9.92 7.88 -8.55
C GLN A 201 -11.45 7.91 -8.55
N GLY A 202 -12.04 9.05 -8.94
CA GLY A 202 -13.47 9.17 -9.19
C GLY A 202 -13.90 8.56 -10.53
N TYR A 203 -15.20 8.35 -10.74
CA TYR A 203 -15.75 8.01 -12.07
C TYR A 203 -15.58 9.12 -13.12
N ASP A 204 -15.40 10.37 -12.68
CA ASP A 204 -15.00 11.48 -13.56
C ASP A 204 -13.51 11.45 -13.96
N SER A 205 -12.80 10.38 -13.57
CA SER A 205 -11.39 10.13 -13.87
C SER A 205 -10.42 11.15 -13.28
N LYS A 206 -10.79 11.81 -12.18
CA LYS A 206 -9.91 12.67 -11.39
C LYS A 206 -9.38 11.98 -10.14
N LEU A 207 -8.28 12.53 -9.60
CA LEU A 207 -7.66 12.12 -8.36
C LEU A 207 -8.27 12.89 -7.19
N TYR A 208 -8.56 12.17 -6.12
CA TYR A 208 -8.99 12.73 -4.85
C TYR A 208 -8.16 12.14 -3.72
N VAL A 209 -8.02 12.89 -2.65
CA VAL A 209 -7.38 12.41 -1.41
C VAL A 209 -8.31 12.60 -0.23
N ASN A 210 -8.44 11.53 0.56
CA ASN A 210 -9.03 11.53 1.89
C ASN A 210 -7.92 11.44 2.92
N TRP A 211 -7.88 12.34 3.90
CA TRP A 211 -6.84 12.34 4.93
C TRP A 211 -7.36 12.78 6.28
N TRP A 212 -6.65 12.36 7.33
CA TRP A 212 -6.88 12.79 8.69
C TRP A 212 -6.01 14.00 9.03
N ASP A 213 -6.62 15.08 9.52
CA ASP A 213 -5.90 16.31 9.91
C ASP A 213 -5.56 16.39 11.41
N GLY A 214 -5.75 15.30 12.15
CA GLY A 214 -5.60 15.27 13.61
C GLY A 214 -6.92 15.46 14.37
N ALA A 215 -7.96 16.02 13.73
CA ALA A 215 -9.26 16.28 14.35
C ALA A 215 -10.43 15.72 13.54
N LYS A 216 -10.34 15.73 12.21
CA LYS A 216 -11.38 15.23 11.30
C LYS A 216 -10.78 14.68 10.02
N TRP A 217 -11.60 13.90 9.32
CA TRP A 217 -11.32 13.47 7.96
C TRP A 217 -11.72 14.57 6.98
N ASN A 218 -10.89 14.77 5.96
CA ASN A 218 -11.11 15.74 4.90
C ASN A 218 -11.04 15.07 3.54
N TRP A 219 -11.68 15.69 2.56
CA TRP A 219 -11.54 15.37 1.14
C TRP A 219 -11.00 16.58 0.40
N SER A 220 -10.11 16.36 -0.57
CA SER A 220 -9.76 17.39 -1.55
C SER A 220 -9.63 16.79 -2.94
N ASP A 221 -10.24 17.52 -3.89
CA ASP A 221 -10.11 17.31 -5.32
C ASP A 221 -8.71 17.73 -5.76
N GLN A 222 -7.91 16.77 -6.22
CA GLN A 222 -6.59 17.03 -6.81
C GLN A 222 -6.69 17.30 -8.31
N GLY A 223 -7.88 17.12 -8.88
CA GLY A 223 -8.11 17.24 -10.30
C GLY A 223 -7.44 16.13 -11.09
N ALA A 224 -7.00 16.50 -12.27
CA ALA A 224 -6.21 15.65 -13.14
C ALA A 224 -5.16 16.53 -13.83
N PRO A 225 -4.01 15.96 -14.23
CA PRO A 225 -2.89 16.73 -14.75
C PRO A 225 -3.30 17.47 -16.02
N GLY A 226 -3.23 18.80 -16.01
CA GLY A 226 -3.55 19.64 -17.18
C GLY A 226 -4.99 19.48 -17.70
N GLY A 227 -5.94 19.03 -16.87
CA GLY A 227 -7.32 18.79 -17.29
C GLY A 227 -7.54 17.50 -18.09
N ARG A 228 -6.55 16.59 -18.11
CA ARG A 228 -6.67 15.25 -18.72
C ARG A 228 -7.60 14.32 -17.96
N LEU A 229 -7.85 13.13 -18.49
CA LEU A 229 -8.41 12.02 -17.73
C LEU A 229 -7.29 11.14 -17.17
N ILE A 230 -7.43 10.64 -15.95
CA ILE A 230 -6.57 9.59 -15.41
C ILE A 230 -7.08 8.24 -15.92
N LEU A 231 -6.20 7.39 -16.45
CA LEU A 231 -6.54 6.02 -16.84
C LEU A 231 -6.28 5.04 -15.69
N ASP A 232 -5.10 5.13 -15.09
CA ASP A 232 -4.69 4.27 -14.00
C ASP A 232 -3.72 4.93 -13.03
N SER A 233 -3.56 4.34 -11.85
CA SER A 233 -2.57 4.70 -10.85
C SER A 233 -1.42 3.71 -10.86
N VAL A 234 -0.20 4.24 -10.78
CA VAL A 234 1.02 3.43 -10.55
C VAL A 234 1.20 3.15 -9.06
N GLY A 235 0.88 4.12 -8.21
CA GLY A 235 0.92 3.95 -6.76
C GLY A 235 1.13 5.27 -6.01
N ALA A 236 1.00 5.20 -4.69
CA ALA A 236 1.30 6.29 -3.79
C ALA A 236 2.49 5.92 -2.89
N ILE A 237 3.37 6.89 -2.63
CA ILE A 237 4.54 6.71 -1.77
C ILE A 237 4.71 7.93 -0.86
N THR A 238 5.36 7.69 0.27
CA THR A 238 5.80 8.73 1.20
C THR A 238 7.29 8.97 1.07
N MET A 239 7.68 10.23 1.11
CA MET A 239 9.04 10.69 0.88
C MET A 239 9.45 11.74 1.92
N LYS A 240 10.72 11.80 2.30
CA LYS A 240 11.30 12.94 3.02
C LYS A 240 12.65 13.35 2.43
N ASP A 241 12.89 14.65 2.43
CA ASP A 241 14.10 15.23 1.84
C ASP A 241 15.36 14.89 2.65
N ASP A 242 15.22 14.78 3.97
CA ASP A 242 16.29 14.41 4.91
C ASP A 242 15.69 13.76 6.17
N PRO A 243 16.50 13.22 7.09
CA PRO A 243 16.00 12.52 8.27
C PRO A 243 15.13 13.36 9.21
N GLY A 244 15.36 14.67 9.23
CA GLY A 244 14.68 15.69 10.04
C GLY A 244 13.45 16.31 9.39
N ALA A 245 13.27 16.13 8.09
CA ALA A 245 12.17 16.74 7.33
C ALA A 245 10.79 16.11 7.65
N PHE A 246 9.75 16.88 7.38
CA PHE A 246 8.39 16.35 7.23
C PHE A 246 8.33 15.37 6.06
N THR A 247 7.39 14.44 6.12
CA THR A 247 7.16 13.53 5.00
C THR A 247 6.07 14.05 4.07
N ARG A 248 6.23 13.76 2.79
CA ARG A 248 5.40 14.24 1.69
C ARG A 248 4.77 13.08 0.94
N PRO A 249 3.47 13.16 0.63
CA PRO A 249 2.82 12.23 -0.26
C PRO A 249 3.16 12.52 -1.73
N TYR A 250 3.41 11.45 -2.50
CA TYR A 250 3.52 11.45 -3.95
C TYR A 250 2.59 10.39 -4.52
N VAL A 251 1.85 10.70 -5.58
CA VAL A 251 0.96 9.77 -6.29
C VAL A 251 1.26 9.80 -7.76
N PHE A 252 1.57 8.63 -8.32
CA PHE A 252 1.91 8.46 -9.71
C PHE A 252 0.71 7.89 -10.47
N VAL A 253 0.39 8.48 -11.61
CA VAL A 253 -0.75 8.10 -12.45
C VAL A 253 -0.40 8.13 -13.93
N ILE A 254 -1.14 7.37 -14.73
CA ILE A 254 -1.09 7.37 -16.18
C ILE A 254 -2.29 8.16 -16.71
N GLY A 255 -2.03 9.18 -17.53
CA GLY A 255 -3.05 9.99 -18.19
C GLY A 255 -3.62 9.34 -19.45
N ASP A 256 -4.69 9.93 -20.01
CA ASP A 256 -5.31 9.51 -21.27
C ASP A 256 -4.38 9.58 -22.50
N ASP A 257 -3.34 10.40 -22.43
CA ASP A 257 -2.25 10.44 -23.40
C ASP A 257 -1.17 9.38 -23.14
N SER A 258 -1.46 8.43 -22.24
CA SER A 258 -0.59 7.31 -21.86
C SER A 258 0.77 7.73 -21.33
N LYS A 259 0.83 8.89 -20.66
CA LYS A 259 2.04 9.41 -20.02
C LYS A 259 1.97 9.32 -18.51
N LEU A 260 3.14 9.21 -17.90
CA LEU A 260 3.29 9.25 -16.45
C LEU A 260 3.19 10.70 -15.96
N TYR A 261 2.43 10.87 -14.89
CA TYR A 261 2.28 12.10 -14.13
C TYR A 261 2.46 11.83 -12.65
N VAL A 262 2.85 12.87 -11.92
CA VAL A 262 2.94 12.84 -10.46
C VAL A 262 2.18 13.99 -9.85
N ASN A 263 1.38 13.69 -8.83
CA ASN A 263 0.77 14.66 -7.92
C ASN A 263 1.45 14.56 -6.56
N TRP A 264 1.87 15.69 -5.99
CA TRP A 264 2.55 15.70 -4.69
C TRP A 264 2.25 16.96 -3.90
N TRP A 265 2.39 16.86 -2.58
CA TRP A 265 2.31 17.99 -1.66
C TRP A 265 3.71 18.52 -1.36
N ASP A 266 3.91 19.82 -1.54
CA ASP A 266 5.22 20.46 -1.32
C ASP A 266 5.42 21.08 0.07
N GLY A 267 4.43 20.92 0.97
CA GLY A 267 4.38 21.59 2.28
C GLY A 267 3.42 22.78 2.31
N ASN A 268 3.02 23.31 1.15
CA ASN A 268 2.16 24.48 1.03
C ASN A 268 1.00 24.28 0.04
N LYS A 269 1.22 23.56 -1.06
CA LYS A 269 0.20 23.26 -2.07
C LYS A 269 0.43 21.90 -2.74
N TRP A 270 -0.63 21.42 -3.36
CA TRP A 270 -0.56 20.29 -4.28
C TRP A 270 -0.07 20.74 -5.65
N ASN A 271 0.79 19.94 -6.25
CA ASN A 271 1.38 20.21 -7.56
C ASN A 271 1.16 19.02 -8.49
N TRP A 272 1.18 19.29 -9.79
CA TRP A 272 1.21 18.28 -10.85
C TRP A 272 2.43 18.50 -11.73
N ALA A 273 3.05 17.40 -12.16
CA ALA A 273 4.14 17.43 -13.14
C ALA A 273 4.01 16.25 -14.09
N ALA A 274 4.23 16.52 -15.37
CA ALA A 274 4.42 15.49 -16.37
C ALA A 274 5.81 14.88 -16.19
N GLN A 275 5.86 13.57 -16.03
CA GLN A 275 7.10 12.79 -16.12
C GLN A 275 7.29 12.24 -17.54
N GLY A 276 6.22 12.23 -18.35
CA GLY A 276 6.24 11.77 -19.72
C GLY A 276 6.33 10.25 -19.81
N THR A 277 6.95 9.78 -20.87
CA THR A 277 7.31 8.37 -21.09
C THR A 277 8.71 8.33 -21.72
N PRO A 278 9.38 7.17 -21.68
CA PRO A 278 10.56 6.95 -22.52
C PRO A 278 10.29 7.35 -23.98
N ALA A 279 11.30 7.89 -24.66
CA ALA A 279 11.13 8.46 -25.99
C ALA A 279 10.55 7.43 -26.97
N GLY A 280 9.41 7.79 -27.59
CA GLY A 280 8.71 6.92 -28.55
C GLY A 280 7.88 5.79 -27.92
N ARG A 281 7.72 5.76 -26.59
CA ARG A 281 6.93 4.74 -25.87
C ARG A 281 5.63 5.28 -25.29
N VAL A 282 4.69 4.37 -25.10
CA VAL A 282 3.38 4.59 -24.50
C VAL A 282 3.30 3.76 -23.22
N ALA A 283 2.93 4.37 -22.10
CA ALA A 283 2.69 3.59 -20.88
C ALA A 283 1.32 2.90 -20.99
N GLU A 284 1.32 1.59 -21.21
CA GLU A 284 0.09 0.82 -21.36
C GLU A 284 -0.43 0.27 -20.04
N ARG A 285 0.48 0.00 -19.08
CA ARG A 285 0.11 -0.59 -17.80
C ARG A 285 0.86 0.05 -16.64
N PRO A 286 0.17 0.28 -15.51
CA PRO A 286 0.84 0.69 -14.30
C PRO A 286 1.77 -0.44 -13.81
N GLY A 287 2.93 -0.04 -13.29
CA GLY A 287 3.79 -0.91 -12.49
C GLY A 287 3.57 -0.64 -11.00
N GLU A 288 4.63 -0.19 -10.33
CA GLU A 288 4.65 0.06 -8.89
C GLU A 288 5.49 1.30 -8.57
N ALA A 289 5.24 1.93 -7.43
CA ALA A 289 6.05 3.03 -6.94
C ALA A 289 6.68 2.66 -5.60
N ILE A 290 7.96 2.98 -5.42
CA ILE A 290 8.69 2.75 -4.17
C ILE A 290 9.51 3.97 -3.77
N THR A 291 9.74 4.09 -2.47
CA THR A 291 10.70 5.02 -1.89
C THR A 291 11.97 4.27 -1.53
N VAL A 292 13.12 4.79 -1.95
CA VAL A 292 14.43 4.21 -1.63
C VAL A 292 15.26 5.21 -0.83
N GLN A 293 16.00 4.70 0.16
CA GLN A 293 16.96 5.46 0.95
C GLN A 293 18.24 4.64 1.09
N ASP A 294 19.39 5.21 0.71
CA ASP A 294 20.66 4.47 0.70
C ASP A 294 21.18 4.15 2.11
N ASN A 295 20.97 5.09 3.04
CA ASN A 295 21.33 4.98 4.44
C ASN A 295 20.47 5.92 5.28
N PRO A 296 20.43 5.77 6.62
CA PRO A 296 19.53 6.55 7.48
C PRO A 296 19.67 8.07 7.37
N SER A 297 20.79 8.56 6.84
CA SER A 297 21.13 9.98 6.70
C SER A 297 20.88 10.53 5.30
N ALA A 298 20.68 9.68 4.30
CA ALA A 298 20.52 10.08 2.90
C ALA A 298 19.11 10.60 2.61
N SER A 299 19.01 11.49 1.63
CA SER A 299 17.71 11.87 1.06
C SER A 299 17.00 10.66 0.46
N GLN A 300 15.68 10.61 0.64
CA GLN A 300 14.88 9.59 -0.02
C GLN A 300 14.71 9.92 -1.50
N ARG A 301 14.49 8.89 -2.32
CA ARG A 301 14.23 9.02 -3.75
C ARG A 301 12.98 8.24 -4.17
N PRO A 302 12.08 8.84 -4.97
CA PRO A 302 10.94 8.15 -5.53
C PRO A 302 11.36 7.39 -6.80
N TYR A 303 10.83 6.19 -6.96
CA TYR A 303 10.96 5.38 -8.18
C TYR A 303 9.57 4.94 -8.60
N ALA A 304 9.17 5.24 -9.83
CA ALA A 304 7.91 4.81 -10.42
C ALA A 304 8.20 3.92 -11.63
N PHE A 305 7.70 2.70 -11.58
CA PHE A 305 7.86 1.70 -12.62
C PHE A 305 6.60 1.62 -13.48
N VAL A 306 6.77 1.52 -14.80
CA VAL A 306 5.68 1.38 -15.76
C VAL A 306 6.03 0.33 -16.80
N ILE A 307 5.03 -0.32 -17.39
CA ILE A 307 5.20 -1.25 -18.51
C ILE A 307 4.71 -0.55 -19.77
N THR A 308 5.55 -0.54 -20.80
CA THR A 308 5.26 0.13 -22.08
C THR A 308 4.67 -0.83 -23.12
N ASP A 309 4.31 -0.28 -24.28
CA ASP A 309 3.69 -0.96 -25.43
C ASP A 309 4.50 -2.11 -26.04
N ASP A 310 5.80 -2.14 -25.77
CA ASP A 310 6.72 -3.23 -26.10
C ASP A 310 6.82 -4.31 -25.01
N SER A 311 6.01 -4.20 -23.95
CA SER A 311 6.08 -5.02 -22.73
C SER A 311 7.36 -4.86 -21.91
N ASP A 312 8.17 -3.81 -22.16
CA ASP A 312 9.37 -3.53 -21.37
C ASP A 312 9.03 -2.80 -20.06
N LEU A 313 9.83 -3.09 -19.02
CA LEU A 313 9.76 -2.42 -17.73
C LEU A 313 10.65 -1.17 -17.74
N TRP A 314 10.06 -0.02 -17.48
CA TRP A 314 10.76 1.26 -17.38
C TRP A 314 10.64 1.84 -15.98
N VAL A 315 11.64 2.64 -15.60
CA VAL A 315 11.66 3.35 -14.32
C VAL A 315 11.85 4.85 -14.55
N ASN A 316 10.97 5.64 -13.96
CA ASN A 316 11.15 7.08 -13.75
C ASN A 316 11.63 7.29 -12.32
N TRP A 317 12.70 8.07 -12.14
CA TRP A 317 13.31 8.27 -10.82
C TRP A 317 13.96 9.65 -10.73
N TRP A 318 14.11 10.13 -9.49
CA TRP A 318 14.76 11.42 -9.22
C TRP A 318 16.27 11.25 -8.97
N SER A 319 17.11 11.87 -9.79
CA SER A 319 18.56 11.96 -9.56
C SER A 319 18.90 13.11 -8.60
N LEU A 320 19.68 12.82 -7.56
CA LEU A 320 20.30 13.87 -6.74
C LEU A 320 21.51 14.45 -7.50
N PRO A 321 21.82 15.75 -7.33
CA PRO A 321 23.00 16.38 -7.93
C PRO A 321 24.32 15.66 -7.63
#